data_AF-A0A520H140-F1
#
_entry.id   AF-A0A520H140-F1
#
_cell.length_a   1.000
_cell.length_b   1.000
_cell.length_c   1.000
_cell.angle_alpha   90.00
_cell.angle_beta   90.00
_cell.angle_gamma   90.00
#
_symmetry.space_group_name_H-M   'P 1'
#
loop_
_entity.id
_entity.type
_entity.pdbx_description
1 polymer ?
#
loop_
_entity_poly.entity_id
_entity_poly.type
_entity_poly.pdbx_seq_one_letter_code
_entity_poly.pdbx_strand_id
1 'polypeptide(L)' 'DGLDPTSAQIAAKARFDSALAAAGPGLADILWRVVCAGEGLPVAEKALQWPARAGRLVLTLALDRVAAHHAIG' A
#
# COMPACT_ATOMS: atom_id res chain seq x y z
N ASP A 1 -5.25 27.38 -7.30
CA ASP A 1 -5.05 27.29 -5.84
C ASP A 1 -3.97 26.29 -5.48
N GLY A 2 -2.81 26.78 -5.07
CA GLY A 2 -1.74 25.96 -4.53
C GLY A 2 -2.01 25.74 -3.05
N LEU A 3 -2.37 24.52 -2.67
CA LEU A 3 -2.48 24.14 -1.26
C LEU A 3 -1.18 24.47 -0.53
N ASP A 4 -1.27 25.11 0.65
CA ASP A 4 -0.13 25.28 1.55
C ASP A 4 0.59 23.94 1.69
N PRO A 5 1.93 23.89 1.64
CA PRO A 5 2.68 22.63 1.57
C PRO A 5 2.33 21.66 2.71
N THR A 6 1.95 22.16 3.88
CA THR A 6 1.43 21.36 5.00
C THR A 6 0.06 20.75 4.70
N SER A 7 -0.86 21.52 4.12
CA SER A 7 -2.20 21.04 3.73
C SER A 7 -2.14 20.03 2.57
N ALA A 8 -1.23 20.22 1.62
CA ALA A 8 -0.97 19.28 0.54
C ALA A 8 -0.44 17.93 1.06
N GLN A 9 0.48 17.97 2.04
CA GLN A 9 1.00 16.77 2.71
C GLN A 9 -0.07 16.04 3.52
N ILE A 10 -0.91 16.76 4.27
CA ILE A 10 -2.03 16.19 5.02
C ILE A 10 -3.02 15.50 4.06
N ALA A 11 -3.35 16.16 2.94
CA ALA A 11 -4.24 15.61 1.94
C ALA A 11 -3.63 14.37 1.24
N ALA A 12 -2.31 14.35 1.00
CA ALA A 12 -1.62 13.18 0.46
C ALA A 12 -1.67 12.00 1.44
N LYS A 13 -1.39 12.24 2.72
CA LYS A 13 -1.47 11.22 3.78
C LYS A 13 -2.88 10.66 3.92
N ALA A 14 -3.91 11.50 3.89
CA ALA A 14 -5.31 11.05 3.98
C ALA A 14 -5.72 10.15 2.81
N ARG A 15 -5.28 10.47 1.58
CA ARG A 15 -5.50 9.60 0.40
C ARG A 15 -4.79 8.26 0.53
N PHE A 16 -3.59 8.27 1.10
CA PHE A 16 -2.83 7.05 1.34
C PHE A 16 -3.46 6.17 2.45
N ASP A 17 -3.86 6.78 3.57
CA ASP A 17 -4.50 6.07 4.68
C ASP A 17 -5.85 5.45 4.24
N SER A 18 -6.62 6.15 3.40
CA SER A 18 -7.88 5.61 2.85
C SER A 18 -7.66 4.46 1.87
N ALA A 19 -6.63 4.53 1.02
CA ALA A 19 -6.24 3.41 0.15
C ALA A 19 -5.80 2.17 0.94
N LEU A 20 -5.01 2.35 2.00
CA LEU A 20 -4.61 1.26 2.91
C LEU A 20 -5.82 0.65 3.62
N ALA A 21 -6.75 1.49 4.12
CA ALA A 21 -7.97 1.02 4.75
C ALA A 21 -8.86 0.22 3.78
N ALA A 22 -8.93 0.63 2.50
CA ALA A 22 -9.66 -0.08 1.46
C ALA A 22 -9.02 -1.43 1.08
N ALA A 23 -7.69 -1.56 1.18
CA ALA A 23 -7.00 -2.82 0.96
C ALA A 23 -7.32 -3.86 2.05
N GLY A 24 -7.45 -3.43 3.31
CA GLY A 24 -7.79 -4.29 4.43
C GLY A 24 -6.57 -4.94 5.12
N PRO A 25 -6.78 -5.59 6.29
CA PRO A 25 -5.71 -6.13 7.13
C PRO A 25 -4.89 -7.20 6.40
N GLY A 26 -3.56 -7.21 6.60
CA GLY A 26 -2.61 -8.09 5.92
C GLY A 26 -2.20 -7.62 4.51
N LEU A 27 -3.13 -7.02 3.75
CA LEU A 27 -2.82 -6.41 2.45
C LEU A 27 -2.21 -5.02 2.60
N ALA A 28 -2.70 -4.25 3.58
CA ALA A 28 -2.12 -2.97 3.95
C ALA A 28 -0.64 -3.09 4.35
N ASP A 29 -0.27 -4.16 5.06
CA ASP A 29 1.09 -4.36 5.58
C ASP A 29 2.10 -4.60 4.44
N ILE A 30 1.79 -5.50 3.50
CA ILE A 30 2.67 -5.74 2.34
C ILE A 30 2.73 -4.53 1.41
N LEU A 31 1.61 -3.82 1.23
CA LEU A 31 1.55 -2.61 0.42
C LEU A 31 2.48 -1.53 0.98
N TRP A 32 2.39 -1.25 2.29
CA TRP A 32 3.23 -0.26 2.95
C TRP A 32 4.71 -0.62 2.86
N ARG A 33 5.07 -1.89 3.15
CA ARG A 33 6.46 -2.34 3.18
C ARG A 33 7.12 -2.24 1.81
N VAL A 34 6.43 -2.61 0.74
CA VAL A 34 7.01 -2.60 -0.62
C VAL A 34 6.92 -1.23 -1.28
N VAL A 35 5.76 -0.57 -1.23
CA VAL A 35 5.51 0.66 -1.99
C VAL A 35 6.06 1.89 -1.26
N CYS A 36 5.97 1.93 0.07
CA CYS A 36 6.37 3.10 0.85
C CYS A 36 7.74 2.94 1.50
N ALA A 37 8.02 1.79 2.12
CA ALA A 37 9.33 1.53 2.71
C ALA A 37 10.37 1.05 1.68
N GLY A 38 9.96 0.75 0.44
CA GLY A 38 10.86 0.36 -0.64
C GLY A 38 11.52 -1.00 -0.44
N GLU A 39 10.92 -1.87 0.39
CA GLU A 39 11.49 -3.18 0.66
C GLU A 39 11.32 -4.14 -0.52
N GLY A 40 12.34 -4.96 -0.76
CA GLY A 40 12.21 -6.09 -1.69
C GLY A 40 11.25 -7.15 -1.14
N LEU A 41 10.49 -7.80 -2.04
CA LEU A 41 9.52 -8.84 -1.68
C LEU A 41 10.06 -9.93 -0.73
N PRO A 42 11.27 -10.49 -0.91
CA PRO A 42 11.79 -11.50 0.02
C PRO A 42 11.99 -10.99 1.45
N VAL A 43 12.35 -9.70 1.60
CA VAL A 43 12.50 -9.06 2.92
C VAL A 43 11.12 -8.88 3.55
N ALA A 44 10.15 -8.45 2.75
CA ALA A 44 8.79 -8.28 3.21
C ALA A 44 8.10 -9.58 3.61
N GLU A 45 8.28 -10.65 2.82
CA GLU A 45 7.81 -11.99 3.16
C GLU A 45 8.37 -12.46 4.50
N LYS A 46 9.68 -12.30 4.72
CA LYS A 46 10.32 -12.69 5.98
C LYS A 46 9.78 -11.91 7.18
N ALA A 47 9.61 -10.60 7.04
CA ALA A 47 9.10 -9.74 8.11
C ALA A 47 7.63 -10.03 8.45
N LEU A 48 6.83 -10.42 7.46
CA LEU A 48 5.43 -10.83 7.64
C LEU A 48 5.26 -12.31 8.01
N GLN A 49 6.38 -13.04 8.19
CA GLN A 49 6.40 -14.48 8.43
C GLN A 49 5.65 -15.29 7.36
N TRP A 50 5.71 -14.85 6.10
CA TRP A 50 5.10 -15.53 4.97
C TRP A 50 6.07 -16.53 4.32
N PRO A 51 5.54 -17.58 3.67
CA PRO A 51 6.37 -18.46 2.85
C PRO A 51 6.94 -17.70 1.65
N ALA A 52 8.11 -18.14 1.19
CA ALA A 52 8.78 -17.53 0.05
C ALA A 52 7.87 -17.51 -1.20
N ARG A 53 7.92 -16.41 -1.95
CA ARG A 53 7.15 -16.16 -3.19
C ARG A 53 5.65 -15.93 -3.01
N ALA A 54 5.12 -15.90 -1.78
CA ALA A 54 3.73 -15.53 -1.53
C ALA A 54 3.48 -14.03 -1.78
N GLY A 55 4.47 -13.19 -1.52
CA GLY A 55 4.33 -11.73 -1.49
C GLY A 55 3.92 -11.14 -2.83
N ARG A 56 4.34 -11.72 -3.96
CA ARG A 56 3.96 -11.21 -5.29
C ARG A 56 2.45 -11.25 -5.50
N LEU A 57 1.84 -12.41 -5.26
CA LEU A 57 0.39 -12.60 -5.46
C LEU A 57 -0.41 -11.70 -4.53
N VAL A 58 0.00 -11.64 -3.27
CA VAL A 58 -0.70 -10.86 -2.25
C VAL A 58 -0.55 -9.35 -2.49
N LEU A 59 0.63 -8.89 -2.92
CA LEU A 59 0.85 -7.50 -3.33
C LEU A 59 0.00 -7.13 -4.55
N THR A 60 -0.09 -8.02 -5.55
CA THR A 60 -0.98 -7.79 -6.71
C THR A 60 -2.43 -7.61 -6.26
N LEU A 61 -2.94 -8.49 -5.40
CA LEU A 61 -4.30 -8.37 -4.87
C LEU A 61 -4.52 -7.07 -4.06
N ALA A 62 -3.50 -6.64 -3.32
CA ALA A 62 -3.54 -5.37 -2.59
C ALA A 62 -3.62 -4.17 -3.56
N LEU A 63 -2.80 -4.18 -4.61
CA LEU A 63 -2.79 -3.14 -5.65
C LEU A 63 -4.11 -3.11 -6.43
N ASP A 64 -4.69 -4.26 -6.78
CA ASP A 64 -5.98 -4.33 -7.46
C ASP A 64 -7.11 -3.70 -6.62
N ARG A 65 -7.11 -3.94 -5.30
CA ARG A 65 -8.08 -3.30 -4.38
C ARG A 65 -7.90 -1.79 -4.33
N VAL A 66 -6.67 -1.31 -4.29
CA VAL A 66 -6.38 0.14 -4.30
C VAL A 66 -6.78 0.77 -5.63
N ALA A 67 -6.51 0.09 -6.75
CA ALA A 67 -6.89 0.52 -8.08
C ALA A 67 -8.42 0.64 -8.20
N ALA A 68 -9.17 -0.37 -7.74
CA ALA A 68 -10.63 -0.34 -7.67
C ALA A 68 -11.15 0.79 -6.77
N HIS A 69 -10.50 1.07 -5.64
CA HIS A 69 -10.88 2.17 -4.74
C HIS A 69 -10.77 3.55 -5.41
N HIS A 70 -9.78 3.73 -6.28
CA HIS A 70 -9.60 4.96 -7.05
C HIS A 70 -10.38 4.98 -8.37
N ALA A 71 -11.19 3.96 -8.65
CA ALA A 71 -11.83 3.74 -9.95
C ALA A 71 -10.84 3.76 -11.12
N ILE A 72 -9.61 3.30 -10.85
CA ILE A 72 -8.56 3.07 -11.84
C ILE A 72 -8.63 1.59 -12.17
N GLY A 73 -9.38 1.22 -13.20
CA GLY A 73 -9.59 -0.18 -13.59
C GLY A 73 -10.33 -0.30 -14.90
#